data_AF-A0A6B2SUR4-F1
#
_entry.id   AF-A0A6B2SUR4-F1
#
_cell.length_a   1.000
_cell.length_b   1.000
_cell.length_c   1.000
_cell.angle_alpha   90.00
_cell.angle_beta   90.00
_cell.angle_gamma   90.00
#
_symmetry.space_group_name_H-M   'P 1'
#
loop_
_entity.id
_entity.type
_entity.pdbx_description
1 polymer ?
#
loop_
_entity_poly.entity_id
_entity_poly.type
_entity_poly.pdbx_seq_one_letter_code
_entity_poly.pdbx_strand_id
1 'polypeptide(L)'
;GRVVGAGVVTEVGDAAGPVGVGDRVMGLFDAVGPVAVTDAALLTAVPGGWSWTRAAGSLGAYVVAYHVLADVVAPSGAATLLVAEGTGSVGRAVPRLAPHLGVDIVDGAADFTLDRDGALVIRRADAADEGRGVAPPEPGRVRDILAALAELMPPTGSAEDGDVRDGGPLIPLDVTAWDVRQAPAAVAAPPTAGTTVY
;
A
#
# COMPACT_ATOMS: atom_id res chain seq x y z
N GLY A 1 6.01 12.19 9.45
CA GLY A 1 5.74 10.76 9.18
C GLY A 1 6.40 10.40 7.87
N ARG A 2 6.72 9.11 7.67
CA ARG A 2 7.24 8.62 6.40
C ARG A 2 6.18 8.70 5.30
N VAL A 3 6.63 8.87 4.06
CA VAL A 3 5.80 8.92 2.86
C VAL A 3 6.14 7.76 1.93
N VAL A 4 5.16 7.27 1.18
CA VAL A 4 5.40 6.25 0.14
C VAL A 4 5.90 6.91 -1.14
N GLY A 5 6.82 6.24 -1.83
CA GLY A 5 7.39 6.74 -3.08
C GLY A 5 7.92 5.64 -3.98
N ALA A 6 8.27 5.99 -5.21
CA ALA A 6 8.92 5.11 -6.16
C ALA A 6 9.92 5.88 -7.01
N GLY A 7 11.05 5.25 -7.36
CA GLY A 7 12.14 5.89 -8.07
C GLY A 7 13.23 4.93 -8.52
N VAL A 8 14.38 5.50 -8.86
CA VAL A 8 15.58 4.75 -9.27
C VAL A 8 16.68 5.00 -8.26
N VAL A 9 17.39 3.95 -7.87
CA VAL A 9 18.54 4.06 -6.96
C VAL A 9 19.70 4.75 -7.67
N THR A 10 20.22 5.83 -7.09
CA THR A 10 21.35 6.59 -7.66
C THR A 10 22.66 6.36 -6.93
N GLU A 11 22.61 5.97 -5.66
CA GLU A 11 23.75 5.70 -4.80
C GLU A 11 23.37 4.63 -3.77
N VAL A 12 24.34 3.80 -3.37
CA VAL A 12 24.17 2.76 -2.36
C VAL A 12 25.34 2.80 -1.38
N GLY A 13 25.06 2.64 -0.10
CA GLY A 13 26.09 2.44 0.92
C GLY A 13 26.54 0.97 0.98
N ASP A 14 27.70 0.72 1.58
CA ASP A 14 28.33 -0.61 1.63
C ASP A 14 27.46 -1.70 2.28
N ALA A 15 26.51 -1.31 3.14
CA ALA A 15 25.60 -2.21 3.84
C ALA A 15 24.21 -2.36 3.17
N ALA A 16 24.02 -1.86 1.95
CA ALA A 16 22.71 -1.84 1.26
C ALA A 16 22.20 -3.23 0.80
N GLY A 17 23.00 -4.29 0.99
CA GLY A 17 22.61 -5.65 0.64
C GLY A 17 22.42 -5.82 -0.87
N PRO A 18 21.28 -6.37 -1.34
CA PRO A 18 21.06 -6.67 -2.76
C PRO A 18 20.66 -5.44 -3.61
N VAL A 19 20.43 -4.28 -2.99
CA VAL A 19 20.01 -3.06 -3.71
C VAL A 19 21.20 -2.47 -4.46
N GLY A 20 21.03 -2.24 -5.76
CA GLY A 20 22.05 -1.69 -6.66
C GLY A 20 21.64 -0.38 -7.31
N VAL A 21 22.64 0.40 -7.74
CA VAL A 21 22.42 1.61 -8.56
C VAL A 21 21.74 1.23 -9.87
N GLY A 22 20.69 1.96 -10.24
CA GLY A 22 19.86 1.71 -11.42
C GLY A 22 18.61 0.89 -11.13
N ASP A 23 18.49 0.29 -9.95
CA ASP A 23 17.30 -0.48 -9.58
C ASP A 23 16.07 0.40 -9.48
N ARG A 24 14.95 -0.10 -10.02
CA ARG A 24 13.63 0.52 -9.86
C ARG A 24 13.05 0.06 -8.53
N VAL A 25 12.87 0.98 -7.59
CA VAL A 25 12.42 0.67 -6.23
C VAL A 25 11.19 1.49 -5.85
N MET A 26 10.39 0.92 -4.96
CA MET A 26 9.33 1.59 -4.23
C MET A 26 9.50 1.31 -2.75
N GLY A 27 9.06 2.23 -1.89
CA GLY A 27 9.32 2.11 -0.46
C GLY A 27 8.81 3.30 0.34
N LEU A 28 9.32 3.41 1.56
CA LEU A 28 9.03 4.54 2.45
C LEU A 28 10.24 5.45 2.61
N PHE A 29 9.97 6.74 2.63
CA PHE A 29 10.96 7.80 2.66
C PHE A 29 10.63 8.80 3.77
N ASP A 30 11.65 9.39 4.37
CA ASP A 30 11.48 10.44 5.39
C ASP A 30 11.31 11.85 4.78
N ALA A 31 11.29 11.96 3.44
CA ALA A 31 11.16 13.23 2.72
C ALA A 31 10.39 13.09 1.39
N VAL A 32 9.73 14.18 0.99
CA VAL A 32 9.12 14.35 -0.34
C VAL A 32 10.05 15.23 -1.16
N GLY A 33 10.52 14.72 -2.31
CA GLY A 33 11.41 15.46 -3.19
C GLY A 33 11.93 14.64 -4.36
N PRO A 34 12.70 15.26 -5.27
CA PRO A 34 13.29 14.57 -6.42
C PRO A 34 14.39 13.57 -6.02
N VAL A 35 14.95 13.73 -4.81
CA VAL A 35 15.95 12.84 -4.22
C VAL A 35 15.57 12.61 -2.76
N ALA A 36 15.63 11.35 -2.32
CA ALA A 36 15.39 10.96 -0.94
C ALA A 36 16.35 9.84 -0.55
N VAL A 37 16.72 9.78 0.74
CA VAL A 37 17.56 8.74 1.32
C VAL A 37 16.69 7.91 2.25
N THR A 38 16.82 6.58 2.20
CA THR A 38 16.12 5.66 3.10
C THR A 38 16.96 4.40 3.33
N ASP A 39 16.58 3.64 4.36
CA ASP A 39 17.13 2.32 4.65
C ASP A 39 16.73 1.34 3.54
N ALA A 40 17.68 0.55 3.03
CA ALA A 40 17.42 -0.47 2.00
C ALA A 40 16.36 -1.49 2.44
N ALA A 41 16.23 -1.75 3.74
CA ALA A 41 15.19 -2.62 4.28
C ALA A 41 13.77 -2.04 4.18
N LEU A 42 13.63 -0.75 3.83
CA LEU A 42 12.35 -0.09 3.57
C LEU A 42 12.06 0.06 2.07
N LEU A 43 12.82 -0.65 1.23
CA LEU A 43 12.66 -0.70 -0.20
C LEU A 43 12.25 -2.09 -0.66
N THR A 44 11.49 -2.13 -1.73
CA THR A 44 11.24 -3.32 -2.54
C THR A 44 11.29 -2.96 -4.02
N ALA A 45 11.52 -3.95 -4.89
CA ALA A 45 11.56 -3.73 -6.32
C ALA A 45 10.18 -3.29 -6.86
N VAL A 46 10.20 -2.41 -7.86
CA VAL A 46 8.97 -2.11 -8.63
C VAL A 46 8.70 -3.26 -9.59
N PRO A 47 7.51 -3.90 -9.54
CA PRO A 47 7.18 -4.96 -10.49
C PRO A 47 7.19 -4.50 -11.95
N GLY A 48 7.49 -5.43 -12.85
CA GLY A 48 7.47 -5.21 -14.29
C GLY A 48 6.16 -4.58 -14.78
N GLY A 49 6.25 -3.60 -15.67
CA GLY A 49 5.08 -2.93 -16.26
C GLY A 49 4.37 -1.91 -15.36
N TRP A 50 4.73 -1.80 -14.07
CA TRP A 50 4.12 -0.80 -13.20
C TRP A 50 4.73 0.59 -13.47
N SER A 51 3.87 1.60 -13.62
CA SER A 51 4.29 2.99 -13.66
C SER A 51 4.70 3.47 -12.26
N TRP A 52 5.48 4.54 -12.18
CA TRP A 52 5.96 5.10 -10.90
C TRP A 52 4.81 5.51 -9.97
N THR A 53 3.85 6.25 -10.51
CA THR A 53 2.62 6.64 -9.82
C THR A 53 1.86 5.42 -9.29
N ARG A 54 1.71 4.39 -10.14
CA ARG A 54 0.95 3.20 -9.77
C ARG A 54 1.68 2.38 -8.71
N ALA A 55 3.01 2.30 -8.78
CA ALA A 55 3.85 1.63 -7.80
C ALA A 55 3.75 2.29 -6.42
N ALA A 56 3.97 3.61 -6.33
CA ALA A 56 3.89 4.33 -5.06
C ALA A 56 2.48 4.23 -4.42
N GLY A 57 1.43 4.46 -5.22
CA GLY A 57 0.06 4.41 -4.71
C GLY A 57 -0.40 2.99 -4.33
N SER A 58 -0.01 1.98 -5.12
CA SER A 58 -0.35 0.58 -4.80
C SER A 58 0.36 0.12 -3.53
N LEU A 59 1.65 0.47 -3.36
CA LEU A 59 2.40 0.12 -2.17
C LEU A 59 1.75 0.70 -0.91
N GLY A 60 1.39 1.98 -0.92
CA GLY A 60 0.72 2.60 0.23
C GLY A 60 -0.59 1.90 0.60
N ALA A 61 -1.39 1.55 -0.40
CA ALA A 61 -2.63 0.82 -0.18
C ALA A 61 -2.39 -0.60 0.39
N TYR A 62 -1.42 -1.33 -0.17
CA TYR A 62 -1.09 -2.68 0.27
C TYR A 62 -0.49 -2.72 1.67
N VAL A 63 0.37 -1.78 2.05
CA VAL A 63 0.93 -1.71 3.42
C VAL A 63 -0.18 -1.52 4.45
N VAL A 64 -1.12 -0.61 4.18
CA VAL A 64 -2.25 -0.36 5.08
C VAL A 64 -3.18 -1.58 5.13
N ALA A 65 -3.56 -2.13 3.98
CA ALA A 65 -4.44 -3.29 3.91
C ALA A 65 -3.82 -4.53 4.59
N TYR A 66 -2.52 -4.75 4.44
CA TYR A 66 -1.81 -5.82 5.13
C TYR A 66 -1.88 -5.62 6.64
N HIS A 67 -1.54 -4.43 7.14
CA HIS A 67 -1.58 -4.12 8.57
C HIS A 67 -2.98 -4.39 9.15
N VAL A 68 -4.03 -3.95 8.45
CA VAL A 68 -5.41 -4.22 8.83
C VAL A 68 -5.69 -5.71 8.95
N LEU A 69 -5.39 -6.48 7.90
CA LEU A 69 -5.72 -7.89 7.85
C LEU A 69 -4.89 -8.70 8.86
N ALA A 70 -3.59 -8.50 8.90
CA ALA A 70 -2.66 -9.31 9.69
C ALA A 70 -2.62 -8.92 11.17
N ASP A 71 -2.71 -7.63 11.50
CA ASP A 71 -2.47 -7.14 12.86
C ASP A 71 -3.77 -6.77 13.60
N VAL A 72 -4.87 -6.54 12.88
CA VAL A 72 -6.16 -6.16 13.48
C VAL A 72 -7.22 -7.26 13.33
N VAL A 73 -7.39 -7.78 12.11
CA VAL A 73 -8.45 -8.75 11.81
C VAL A 73 -8.06 -10.15 12.27
N ALA A 74 -6.93 -10.69 11.79
CA ALA A 74 -6.51 -12.06 12.10
C ALA A 74 -6.39 -12.36 13.61
N PRO A 75 -5.82 -11.48 14.47
CA PRO A 75 -5.73 -11.72 15.90
C PRO A 75 -7.08 -11.69 16.63
N SER A 76 -8.12 -11.12 15.99
CA SER A 76 -9.47 -11.03 16.57
C SER A 76 -10.29 -12.32 16.40
N GLY A 77 -9.76 -13.36 15.77
CA GLY A 77 -10.47 -14.60 15.44
C GLY A 77 -11.15 -14.53 14.06
N ALA A 78 -12.02 -15.50 13.76
CA ALA A 78 -12.79 -15.55 12.51
C ALA A 78 -13.77 -14.37 12.44
N ALA A 79 -13.26 -13.22 12.01
CA ALA A 79 -14.00 -11.98 11.86
C ALA A 79 -14.22 -11.71 10.37
N THR A 80 -15.48 -11.64 9.98
CA THR A 80 -15.88 -11.23 8.63
C THR A 80 -15.62 -9.75 8.44
N LEU A 81 -14.74 -9.41 7.51
CA LEU A 81 -14.52 -8.03 7.10
C LEU A 81 -15.36 -7.70 5.88
N LEU A 82 -16.10 -6.60 5.98
CA LEU A 82 -16.85 -6.00 4.88
C LEU A 82 -15.92 -5.08 4.07
N VAL A 83 -16.17 -4.90 2.78
CA VAL A 83 -15.46 -3.96 1.90
C VAL A 83 -16.47 -3.38 0.91
N ALA A 84 -16.72 -2.06 0.92
CA ALA A 84 -17.66 -1.45 -0.02
C ALA A 84 -17.06 -1.20 -1.41
N GLU A 85 -17.91 -1.15 -2.44
CA GLU A 85 -17.53 -0.57 -3.74
C GLU A 85 -17.22 0.92 -3.55
N GLY A 86 -16.00 1.35 -3.93
CA GLY A 86 -15.59 2.76 -3.89
C GLY A 86 -14.72 3.19 -2.69
N THR A 87 -14.26 2.25 -1.85
CA THR A 87 -13.41 2.44 -0.65
C THR A 87 -11.99 2.97 -0.87
N GLY A 88 -11.75 3.71 -1.95
CA GLY A 88 -10.41 4.18 -2.32
C GLY A 88 -9.44 3.03 -2.59
N SER A 89 -8.14 3.33 -2.56
CA SER A 89 -7.09 2.37 -2.90
C SER A 89 -6.98 1.22 -1.88
N VAL A 90 -7.12 1.50 -0.58
CA VAL A 90 -6.99 0.51 0.49
C VAL A 90 -8.05 -0.58 0.40
N GLY A 91 -9.34 -0.22 0.26
CA GLY A 91 -10.36 -1.26 0.15
C GLY A 91 -10.30 -2.03 -1.17
N ARG A 92 -9.65 -1.52 -2.22
CA ARG A 92 -9.29 -2.33 -3.41
C ARG A 92 -8.13 -3.30 -3.10
N ALA A 93 -7.22 -2.95 -2.20
CA ALA A 93 -6.10 -3.81 -1.81
C ALA A 93 -6.52 -4.98 -0.91
N VAL A 94 -7.46 -4.75 0.01
CA VAL A 94 -7.97 -5.74 0.97
C VAL A 94 -8.40 -7.07 0.33
N PRO A 95 -9.30 -7.13 -0.65
CA PRO A 95 -9.73 -8.39 -1.27
C PRO A 95 -8.62 -9.12 -2.02
N ARG A 96 -7.57 -8.41 -2.44
CA ARG A 96 -6.41 -9.01 -3.09
C ARG A 96 -5.46 -9.66 -2.07
N LEU A 97 -5.34 -9.08 -0.87
CA LEU A 97 -4.43 -9.58 0.18
C LEU A 97 -5.04 -10.67 1.06
N ALA A 98 -6.35 -10.63 1.30
CA ALA A 98 -7.00 -11.52 2.25
C ALA A 98 -6.82 -13.03 1.97
N PRO A 99 -6.86 -13.52 0.70
CA PRO A 99 -6.58 -14.92 0.42
C PRO A 99 -5.16 -15.34 0.85
N HIS A 100 -4.16 -14.47 0.68
CA HIS A 100 -2.78 -14.74 1.08
C HIS A 100 -2.59 -14.77 2.60
N LEU A 101 -3.51 -14.17 3.35
CA LEU A 101 -3.48 -14.09 4.81
C LEU A 101 -4.50 -15.04 5.48
N GLY A 102 -5.23 -15.83 4.69
CA GLY A 102 -6.25 -16.76 5.20
C GLY A 102 -7.43 -16.06 5.88
N VAL A 103 -7.76 -14.83 5.44
CA VAL A 103 -8.89 -14.06 5.98
C VAL A 103 -10.07 -14.16 5.02
N ASP A 104 -11.23 -14.58 5.54
CA ASP A 104 -12.47 -14.61 4.77
C ASP A 104 -13.09 -13.20 4.66
N ILE A 105 -13.35 -12.76 3.43
CA ILE A 105 -14.09 -11.52 3.15
C ILE A 105 -15.48 -11.89 2.68
N VAL A 106 -16.47 -11.15 3.16
CA VAL A 106 -17.85 -11.27 2.70
C VAL A 106 -18.23 -9.95 2.05
N ASP A 107 -18.77 -10.00 0.83
CA ASP A 107 -19.25 -8.82 0.12
C ASP A 107 -20.32 -8.09 0.96
N GLY A 108 -20.04 -6.84 1.30
CA GLY A 108 -20.92 -5.97 2.08
C GLY A 108 -20.15 -4.76 2.59
N ALA A 109 -20.84 -3.76 3.13
CA ALA A 109 -20.30 -2.41 3.33
C ALA A 109 -19.31 -2.26 4.50
N ALA A 110 -18.02 -2.03 4.23
CA ALA A 110 -17.16 -1.28 5.16
C ALA A 110 -16.77 0.04 4.53
N ASP A 111 -16.91 1.09 5.34
CA ASP A 111 -16.35 2.39 5.08
C ASP A 111 -15.01 2.47 5.80
N PHE A 112 -13.96 2.85 5.06
CA PHE A 112 -12.63 3.08 5.60
C PHE A 112 -12.37 4.58 5.54
N THR A 113 -12.47 5.23 6.70
CA THR A 113 -12.15 6.65 6.82
C THR A 113 -10.84 6.79 7.58
N LEU A 114 -9.89 7.54 7.02
CA LEU A 114 -8.76 8.04 7.78
C LEU A 114 -9.27 9.17 8.68
N ASP A 115 -9.21 8.99 9.99
CA ASP A 115 -9.43 10.08 10.95
C ASP A 115 -8.30 11.12 10.82
N ARG A 116 -8.51 12.33 11.36
CA ARG A 116 -7.57 13.45 11.31
C ARG A 116 -6.19 13.13 11.87
N ASP A 117 -6.11 12.16 12.78
CA ASP A 117 -4.86 11.69 13.38
C ASP A 117 -4.17 10.58 12.54
N GLY A 118 -4.71 10.26 11.36
CA GLY A 118 -4.22 9.20 10.48
C GLY A 118 -4.64 7.79 10.89
N ALA A 119 -5.53 7.67 11.88
CA ALA A 119 -6.09 6.39 12.30
C ALA A 119 -7.11 5.89 11.26
N LEU A 120 -7.00 4.63 10.87
CA LEU A 120 -7.94 4.01 9.94
C LEU A 120 -9.17 3.50 10.71
N VAL A 121 -10.34 4.04 10.44
CA VAL A 121 -11.59 3.54 11.02
C VAL A 121 -12.08 2.34 10.23
N ILE A 122 -12.28 1.20 10.90
CA ILE A 122 -12.80 -0.04 10.32
C ILE A 122 -14.17 -0.35 10.92
N ARG A 123 -15.15 -0.67 10.07
CA ARG A 123 -16.47 -1.15 10.49
C ARG A 123 -16.62 -2.63 10.16
N ARG A 124 -17.10 -3.44 11.11
CA ARG A 124 -17.30 -4.89 10.96
C ARG A 124 -18.74 -5.22 10.54
N ALA A 125 -18.92 -6.38 9.90
CA ALA A 125 -20.22 -6.84 9.40
C ALA A 125 -21.23 -7.18 10.50
N ASP A 126 -20.72 -7.75 11.57
CA ASP A 126 -21.46 -8.49 12.58
C ASP A 126 -21.81 -7.63 13.81
N ALA A 127 -21.26 -6.42 13.88
CA ALA A 127 -21.47 -5.50 14.99
C ALA A 127 -22.23 -4.25 14.53
N ALA A 128 -23.21 -3.82 15.32
CA ALA A 128 -23.80 -2.49 15.25
C ALA A 128 -22.78 -1.41 15.71
N ASP A 129 -21.53 -1.55 15.27
CA ASP A 129 -20.35 -0.87 15.80
C ASP A 129 -20.17 0.50 15.15
N GLU A 130 -19.79 1.47 15.99
CA GLU A 130 -19.49 2.85 15.62
C GLU A 130 -18.18 2.97 14.81
N GLY A 131 -17.50 1.85 14.55
CA GLY A 131 -16.21 1.78 13.88
C GLY A 131 -15.06 1.88 14.87
N ARG A 132 -13.98 1.12 14.63
CA ARG A 132 -12.79 1.12 15.47
C ARG A 132 -11.64 1.80 14.74
N GLY A 133 -11.03 2.80 15.37
CA GLY A 133 -9.79 3.40 14.91
C GLY A 133 -8.61 2.41 15.03
N VAL A 134 -7.84 2.30 13.96
CA VAL A 134 -6.62 1.49 13.85
C VAL A 134 -5.45 2.45 13.71
N ALA A 135 -4.53 2.39 14.67
CA ALA A 135 -3.29 3.15 14.61
C ALA A 135 -2.44 2.68 13.41
N PRO A 136 -1.65 3.56 12.79
CA PRO A 136 -0.71 3.15 11.76
C PRO A 136 0.31 2.13 12.31
N PRO A 137 0.85 1.24 11.46
CA PRO A 137 1.86 0.27 11.86
C PRO A 137 3.13 0.95 12.39
N GLU A 138 3.69 0.41 13.47
CA GLU A 138 4.98 0.85 14.00
C GLU A 138 6.10 0.70 12.95
N PRO A 139 7.13 1.57 12.92
CA PRO A 139 8.16 1.58 11.88
C PRO A 139 8.87 0.23 11.67
N GLY A 140 9.10 -0.52 12.74
CA GLY A 140 9.69 -1.87 12.67
C GLY A 140 8.76 -2.87 11.97
N ARG A 141 7.45 -2.78 12.22
CA ARG A 141 6.45 -3.64 11.60
C ARG A 141 6.32 -3.37 10.11
N VAL A 142 6.47 -2.12 9.69
CA VAL A 142 6.42 -1.77 8.26
C VAL A 142 7.50 -2.47 7.45
N ARG A 143 8.70 -2.67 8.02
CA ARG A 143 9.76 -3.46 7.38
C ARG A 143 9.31 -4.90 7.10
N ASP A 144 8.69 -5.55 8.09
CA ASP A 144 8.20 -6.92 7.94
C ASP A 144 7.09 -7.01 6.90
N ILE A 145 6.19 -6.01 6.87
CA ILE A 145 5.12 -5.92 5.87
C ILE A 145 5.73 -5.78 4.47
N LEU A 146 6.73 -4.91 4.29
CA LEU A 146 7.39 -4.75 2.99
C LEU A 146 8.08 -6.03 2.53
N ALA A 147 8.74 -6.75 3.44
CA ALA A 147 9.34 -8.05 3.14
C ALA A 147 8.27 -9.06 2.69
N ALA A 148 7.15 -9.15 3.41
CA ALA A 148 6.04 -10.04 3.04
C ALA A 148 5.42 -9.65 1.68
N LEU A 149 5.23 -8.36 1.43
CA LEU A 149 4.68 -7.88 0.16
C LEU A 149 5.62 -8.12 -1.02
N ALA A 150 6.95 -8.06 -0.81
CA ALA A 150 7.93 -8.35 -1.87
C ALA A 150 7.79 -9.78 -2.42
N GLU A 151 7.50 -10.76 -1.55
CA GLU A 151 7.24 -12.14 -1.96
C GLU A 151 5.94 -12.29 -2.79
N LEU A 152 4.96 -11.41 -2.54
CA LEU A 152 3.69 -11.38 -3.25
C LEU A 152 3.72 -10.52 -4.53
N MET A 153 4.81 -9.77 -4.76
CA MET A 153 5.00 -8.86 -5.89
C MET A 153 6.28 -9.22 -6.64
N PRO A 154 6.29 -10.32 -7.40
CA PRO A 154 7.49 -10.72 -8.13
C PRO A 154 7.93 -9.61 -9.10
N PRO A 155 9.25 -9.35 -9.22
CA PRO A 155 9.78 -8.28 -10.06
C PRO A 155 9.46 -8.49 -11.55
N THR A 156 9.13 -9.73 -11.94
CA THR A 156 8.71 -10.11 -13.28
C THR A 156 7.28 -10.65 -13.23
N GLY A 157 6.34 -9.87 -13.74
CA GLY A 157 4.95 -10.29 -13.92
C GLY A 157 4.36 -9.58 -15.12
N SER A 158 4.12 -10.33 -16.20
CA SER A 158 3.14 -9.94 -17.20
C SER A 158 1.83 -9.68 -16.48
N ALA A 159 1.31 -8.46 -16.60
CA ALA A 159 -0.01 -8.11 -16.11
C ALA A 159 -1.05 -8.91 -16.91
N GLU A 160 -1.30 -10.15 -16.50
CA GLU A 160 -2.50 -10.85 -16.89
C GLU A 160 -3.55 -10.52 -15.83
N ASP A 161 -4.69 -9.98 -16.27
CA ASP A 161 -5.90 -9.80 -15.48
C ASP A 161 -6.40 -11.20 -15.05
N GLY A 162 -5.73 -11.77 -14.06
CA GLY A 162 -6.16 -13.01 -13.41
C GLY A 162 -7.35 -12.74 -12.51
N ASP A 163 -8.34 -13.64 -12.57
CA ASP A 163 -9.46 -13.67 -11.64
C ASP A 163 -8.95 -13.63 -10.19
N VAL A 164 -9.56 -12.80 -9.35
CA VAL A 164 -9.17 -12.44 -7.97
C VAL A 164 -9.22 -13.64 -6.99
N ARG A 165 -9.42 -14.87 -7.50
CA ARG A 165 -9.84 -16.01 -6.69
C ARG A 165 -8.72 -16.97 -6.28
N ASP A 166 -7.53 -16.94 -6.89
CA ASP A 166 -6.44 -17.87 -6.53
C ASP A 166 -5.07 -17.22 -6.47
N GLY A 167 -4.57 -16.93 -5.25
CA GLY A 167 -3.17 -16.95 -4.77
C GLY A 167 -2.03 -16.38 -5.63
N GLY A 168 -2.30 -15.72 -6.74
CA GLY A 168 -1.33 -15.21 -7.70
C GLY A 168 -0.62 -13.96 -7.22
N PRO A 169 0.34 -13.44 -8.00
CA PRO A 169 1.03 -12.21 -7.65
C PRO A 169 0.04 -11.04 -7.55
N LEU A 170 0.30 -10.12 -6.63
CA LEU A 170 -0.51 -8.91 -6.49
C LEU A 170 -0.41 -8.09 -7.78
N ILE A 171 -1.57 -7.66 -8.28
CA ILE A 171 -1.68 -6.78 -9.44
C ILE A 171 -1.66 -5.31 -9.01
N PRO A 172 -1.25 -4.38 -9.89
CA PRO A 172 -1.24 -2.98 -9.51
C PRO A 172 -2.65 -2.44 -9.38
N LEU A 173 -2.86 -1.50 -8.44
CA LEU A 173 -4.13 -0.84 -8.27
C LEU A 173 -4.23 0.35 -9.23
N ASP A 174 -5.42 0.59 -9.79
CA ASP A 174 -5.65 1.83 -10.54
C ASP A 174 -5.84 2.99 -9.57
N VAL A 175 -4.74 3.65 -9.23
CA VAL A 175 -4.64 4.72 -8.24
C VAL A 175 -4.00 5.94 -8.84
N THR A 176 -4.57 7.09 -8.54
CA THR A 176 -3.99 8.39 -8.87
C THR A 176 -3.09 8.79 -7.71
N ALA A 177 -1.77 8.73 -7.91
CA ALA A 177 -0.79 9.31 -6.99
C ALA A 177 -0.03 10.44 -7.70
N TRP A 178 0.50 11.37 -6.91
CA TRP A 178 1.23 12.51 -7.45
C TRP A 178 2.61 12.08 -7.96
N ASP A 179 3.00 12.54 -9.15
CA ASP A 179 4.38 12.41 -9.63
C ASP A 179 5.16 13.70 -9.31
N VAL A 180 6.00 13.64 -8.27
CA VAL A 180 6.75 14.81 -7.78
C VAL A 180 7.71 15.38 -8.84
N ARG A 181 8.08 14.58 -9.83
CA ARG A 181 8.96 15.00 -10.94
C ARG A 181 8.27 15.95 -11.92
N GLN A 182 6.94 16.10 -11.84
CA GLN A 182 6.16 17.01 -12.70
C GLN A 182 5.79 18.35 -12.03
N ALA A 183 6.40 18.70 -10.89
CA ALA A 183 6.27 20.04 -10.31
C ALA A 183 7.00 21.09 -11.20
N PRO A 184 6.39 22.25 -11.53
CA PRO A 184 5.30 22.95 -10.84
C PRO A 184 3.91 22.88 -11.51
N ALA A 185 3.75 22.18 -12.63
CA ALA A 185 2.48 22.14 -13.38
C ALA A 185 1.32 21.49 -12.59
N ALA A 186 1.64 20.60 -11.65
CA ALA A 186 0.67 19.87 -10.84
C ALA A 186 0.07 20.71 -9.67
N VAL A 187 0.75 21.78 -9.22
CA VAL A 187 0.26 22.68 -8.14
C VAL A 187 -0.88 23.59 -8.61
N ALA A 188 -1.08 23.70 -9.92
CA ALA A 188 -2.09 24.56 -10.53
C ALA A 188 -3.46 23.86 -10.77
N ALA A 189 -3.58 22.55 -10.54
CA ALA A 189 -4.83 21.82 -10.68
C ALA A 189 -5.58 21.76 -9.33
N PRO A 190 -6.86 22.19 -9.25
CA PRO A 190 -7.64 22.04 -8.02
C PRO A 190 -7.78 20.56 -7.68
N PRO A 191 -7.71 20.16 -6.39
CA PRO A 191 -7.92 18.78 -6.00
C PRO A 191 -9.37 18.39 -6.36
N THR A 192 -9.53 17.43 -7.28
CA THR A 192 -10.77 16.67 -7.38
C THR A 192 -10.90 15.83 -6.11
N ALA A 193 -12.08 15.91 -5.50
CA ALA A 193 -12.41 15.23 -4.25
C ALA A 193 -11.95 13.75 -4.30
N GLY A 194 -11.03 13.39 -3.41
CA GLY A 194 -10.45 12.04 -3.33
C GLY A 194 -8.91 11.98 -3.35
N THR A 195 -8.21 13.08 -3.63
CA THR A 195 -6.74 13.10 -3.63
C THR A 195 -6.22 13.69 -2.32
N THR A 196 -5.81 12.83 -1.38
CA THR A 196 -5.00 13.24 -0.23
C THR A 196 -3.58 13.48 -0.70
N VAL A 197 -3.09 14.71 -0.51
CA VAL A 197 -1.71 15.11 -0.81
C VAL A 197 -0.86 14.94 0.46
N TYR A 198 0.26 14.22 0.34
CA TYR A 198 1.43 14.33 1.20
C TYR A 198 2.67 14.43 0.32
#